data_AF-A0A959IL95-F1
#
_entry.id   AF-A0A959IL95-F1
#
_cell.length_a   1.000
_cell.length_b   1.000
_cell.length_c   1.000
_cell.angle_alpha   90.00
_cell.angle_beta   90.00
_cell.angle_gamma   90.00
#
_symmetry.space_group_name_H-M   'P 1'
#
loop_
_entity.id
_entity.type
_entity.pdbx_description
1 polymer ?
#
loop_
_entity_poly.entity_id
_entity_poly.type
_entity_poly.pdbx_seq_one_letter_code
_entity_poly.pdbx_strand_id
1 'polypeptide(L)' 'SLIALAVAHTVQCPYCIDAYSHDCLAKGADEEQMMEAVHVAAAIRSGASLVFGVQMMNHVKKVSM' A
#
# COMPACT_ATOMS: atom_id res chain seq x y z
N SER A 1 15.41 0.05 -0.54
CA SER A 1 14.51 -1.07 -0.21
C SER A 1 13.18 -0.63 0.34
N LEU A 2 13.09 0.57 0.93
CA LEU A 2 11.85 1.16 1.43
C LEU A 2 10.70 1.17 0.39
N ILE A 3 10.97 1.51 -0.87
CA ILE A 3 9.94 1.45 -1.93
C ILE A 3 9.42 0.02 -2.14
N ALA A 4 10.31 -0.97 -2.16
CA ALA A 4 9.93 -2.36 -2.32
C ALA A 4 9.14 -2.88 -1.09
N LEU A 5 9.52 -2.46 0.12
CA LEU A 5 8.78 -2.72 1.35
C LEU A 5 7.38 -2.10 1.31
N ALA A 6 7.24 -0.85 0.84
CA ALA A 6 5.96 -0.19 0.65
C ALA A 6 5.08 -0.96 -0.34
N VAL A 7 5.62 -1.36 -1.50
CA VAL A 7 4.90 -2.18 -2.48
C VAL A 7 4.49 -3.54 -1.90
N ALA A 8 5.34 -4.19 -1.13
CA ALA A 8 5.01 -5.45 -0.46
C ALA A 8 3.80 -5.31 0.48
N HIS A 9 3.67 -4.17 1.17
CA HIS A 9 2.51 -3.86 2.00
C HIS A 9 1.26 -3.50 1.19
N THR A 10 1.39 -2.84 0.03
CA THR A 10 0.22 -2.54 -0.81
C THR A 10 -0.42 -3.80 -1.39
N VAL A 11 0.41 -4.78 -1.79
CA VAL A 11 -0.04 -6.07 -2.35
C VAL A 11 -0.21 -7.17 -1.30
N GLN A 12 0.16 -6.91 -0.05
CA GLN A 12 0.02 -7.82 1.10
C GLN A 12 0.75 -9.16 0.91
N CYS A 13 1.98 -9.12 0.38
CA CYS A 13 2.80 -10.31 0.19
C CYS A 13 3.66 -10.57 1.44
N PRO A 14 3.37 -11.59 2.28
CA PRO A 14 4.10 -11.82 3.54
C PRO A 14 5.58 -12.11 3.31
N TYR A 15 5.92 -12.96 2.34
CA TYR A 15 7.32 -13.27 2.01
C TYR A 15 8.10 -12.04 1.52
N CYS A 16 7.43 -11.15 0.79
CA CYS A 16 8.04 -9.92 0.30
C CYS A 16 8.27 -8.93 1.45
N ILE A 17 7.34 -8.88 2.41
CA ILE A 17 7.50 -8.05 3.62
C ILE A 17 8.73 -8.52 4.40
N ASP A 18 8.87 -9.83 4.65
CA ASP A 18 10.03 -10.37 5.37
C ASP A 18 11.34 -10.07 4.62
N ALA A 19 11.38 -10.36 3.31
CA ALA A 19 12.57 -10.15 2.48
C ALA A 19 13.00 -8.69 2.42
N TYR A 20 12.06 -7.76 2.21
CA TYR A 20 12.38 -6.35 2.10
C TYR A 20 12.57 -5.67 3.46
N SER A 21 12.04 -6.22 4.54
CA SER A 21 12.36 -5.75 5.90
C SER A 21 13.82 -6.04 6.22
N HIS A 22 14.30 -7.26 5.94
CA HIS A 22 15.71 -7.62 6.10
C HIS A 22 16.62 -6.75 5.21
N ASP A 23 16.26 -6.55 3.93
CA ASP A 23 17.06 -5.74 3.00
C ASP A 23 17.06 -4.23 3.37
N CYS A 24 16.02 -3.71 4.02
CA CYS A 24 16.00 -2.36 4.59
C CYS A 24 17.01 -2.23 5.74
N LEU A 25 16.98 -3.15 6.70
CA LEU A 25 17.91 -3.16 7.83
C LEU A 25 19.36 -3.31 7.37
N ALA A 26 19.62 -4.21 6.40
CA ALA A 26 20.95 -4.41 5.81
C ALA A 26 21.52 -3.13 5.13
N LYS A 27 20.64 -2.23 4.70
CA LYS A 27 20.99 -0.93 4.10
C LYS A 27 21.02 0.23 5.10
N GLY A 28 20.86 -0.07 6.39
CA GLY A 28 20.92 0.91 7.47
C GLY A 28 19.67 1.76 7.62
N ALA A 29 18.52 1.33 7.08
CA ALA A 29 17.25 1.97 7.39
C ALA A 29 16.82 1.63 8.82
N ASP A 30 16.25 2.61 9.52
CA ASP A 30 15.66 2.42 10.84
C ASP A 30 14.16 2.10 10.76
N GLU A 31 13.58 1.78 11.92
CA GLU A 31 12.16 1.43 12.04
C GLU A 31 11.24 2.61 11.67
N GLU A 32 11.64 3.85 11.96
CA GLU A 32 10.84 5.04 11.65
C GLU A 32 10.72 5.25 10.13
N GLN A 33 11.84 5.14 9.41
CA GLN A 33 11.89 5.22 7.95
C GLN A 33 11.08 4.11 7.28
N MET A 34 11.18 2.88 7.81
CA MET A 34 10.39 1.74 7.34
C MET A 34 8.90 2.00 7.55
N MET A 35 8.52 2.52 8.71
CA MET A 35 7.12 2.78 9.04
C MET A 35 6.55 3.97 8.27
N GLU A 36 7.34 4.99 7.97
CA GLU A 36 6.95 6.08 7.06
C GLU A 36 6.58 5.53 5.68
N ALA A 37 7.39 4.61 5.14
CA ALA A 37 7.09 3.96 3.86
C ALA A 37 5.78 3.15 3.90
N VAL A 38 5.50 2.46 5.01
CA VAL A 38 4.24 1.74 5.22
C VAL A 38 3.05 2.69 5.34
N HIS A 39 3.19 3.83 6.03
CA HIS A 39 2.14 4.84 6.11
C HIS A 39 1.77 5.40 4.73
N VAL A 40 2.77 5.70 3.89
CA VAL A 40 2.54 6.15 2.50
C VAL A 40 1.81 5.07 1.71
N ALA A 41 2.23 3.80 1.81
CA ALA A 41 1.56 2.67 1.15
C ALA A 41 0.09 2.55 1.56
N ALA A 42 -0.21 2.68 2.86
CA ALA A 42 -1.56 2.62 3.39
C ALA A 42 -2.45 3.77 2.89
N ALA A 43 -1.93 5.00 2.88
CA ALA A 43 -2.65 6.17 2.41
C ALA A 43 -3.06 6.04 0.93
N ILE A 44 -2.14 5.60 0.07
CA ILE A 44 -2.42 5.39 -1.36
C ILE A 44 -3.46 4.29 -1.58
N ARG A 45 -3.34 3.15 -0.89
CA ARG A 45 -4.29 2.04 -1.01
C ARG A 45 -5.70 2.42 -0.55
N SER A 46 -5.79 3.17 0.55
CA SER A 46 -7.05 3.72 1.05
C SER A 46 -7.69 4.69 0.04
N GLY A 47 -6.91 5.64 -0.47
CA GLY A 47 -7.39 6.61 -1.46
C GLY A 47 -7.89 5.96 -2.74
N ALA A 48 -7.16 4.97 -3.28
CA ALA A 48 -7.60 4.21 -4.44
C ALA A 48 -8.97 3.55 -4.19
N SER A 49 -9.13 2.90 -3.04
CA SER A 49 -10.38 2.23 -2.66
C SER A 49 -11.58 3.20 -2.67
N LEU A 50 -11.40 4.43 -2.15
CA LEU A 50 -12.44 5.45 -2.14
C LEU A 50 -12.78 5.95 -3.56
N VAL A 51 -11.78 6.17 -4.41
CA VAL A 51 -11.99 6.60 -5.80
C VAL A 51 -12.76 5.54 -6.60
N PHE A 52 -12.43 4.26 -6.43
CA PHE A 52 -13.20 3.17 -7.06
C PHE A 52 -14.64 3.06 -6.51
N GLY A 53 -14.91 3.59 -5.32
CA GLY A 53 -16.27 3.81 -4.82
C GLY A 53 -17.10 4.75 -5.73
N VAL A 54 -16.48 5.78 -6.32
CA VAL A 54 -17.18 6.67 -7.27
C VAL A 54 -17.59 5.92 -8.53
N GLN A 55 -16.71 5.06 -9.06
CA GLN A 55 -17.05 4.19 -10.20
C GLN A 55 -18.25 3.30 -9.89
N MET A 56 -18.27 2.66 -8.71
CA MET A 56 -19.39 1.84 -8.25
C MET A 56 -20.68 2.67 -8.15
N MET A 57 -20.65 3.87 -7.53
CA MET A 57 -21.83 4.73 -7.41
C MET A 57 -22.37 5.17 -8.78
N ASN A 58 -21.50 5.44 -9.75
CA ASN A 58 -21.92 5.75 -11.11
C ASN A 58 -22.60 4.56 -11.78
N HIS A 59 -22.09 3.34 -11.57
CA HIS A 59 -22.74 2.13 -12.06
C HIS A 59 -24.11 1.91 -11.43
N VAL A 60 -24.21 2.02 -10.11
CA VAL A 60 -25.49 1.90 -9.37
C VAL A 60 -26.53 2.88 -9.90
N LYS A 61 -26.17 4.17 -10.08
CA LYS A 61 -27.08 5.18 -10.64
C LYS A 61 -27.58 4.82 -12.04
N LYS A 62 -26.72 4.23 -12.88
CA LYS A 62 -27.07 3.84 -14.25
C LYS A 62 -28.06 2.67 -14.31
N VAL A 63 -27.94 1.70 -13.41
CA VAL A 63 -28.79 0.49 -13.43
C VAL A 63 -30.09 0.64 -12.64
N SER A 64 -30.17 1.63 -11.74
CA SER A 64 -31.38 1.92 -10.94
C SER A 64 -32.33 2.93 -11.61
N MET A 65 -32.03 3.40 -12.82
CA MET A 65 -32.88 4.25 -13.67
C MET A 65 -33.57 3.39 -14.73
#